data_AF-A0A6P8EQD7-F1
#
_entry.id   AF-A0A6P8EQD7-F1
#
_cell.length_a   1.000
_cell.length_b   1.000
_cell.length_c   1.000
_cell.angle_alpha   90.00
_cell.angle_beta   90.00
_cell.angle_gamma   90.00
#
_symmetry.space_group_name_H-M   'P 1'
#
loop_
_entity.id
_entity.type
_entity.pdbx_description
1 polymer ?
#
loop_
_entity_poly.entity_id
_entity_poly.type
_entity_poly.pdbx_seq_one_letter_code
_entity_poly.pdbx_strand_id
1 'polypeptide(L)'
;MGGLLLLLMFLHTPQDVSPQESDPCHTYTELNDTWRANTNLDWSVVRCDRDVQWQGWYRMFYQGTSVGMPESCVPTKRCSTNAPLWLNGLHPRQEEGIVTREVCGSYGGNCCYLKPPSIQVKACPGNYTVYKLVDPLGCNLAYCTDVPTATIPAAVTTPAPTTPKPRTQFQQRLRLKMALQRELSHTEMAQFTSQIREKLIQMGYPSDITVKMV
;
A
#
# COMPACT_ATOMS: atom_id res chain seq x y z
N MET A 1 -9.62 -24.90 -70.48
CA MET A 1 -9.65 -25.57 -69.15
C MET A 1 -8.21 -25.79 -68.75
N GLY A 2 -7.64 -25.37 -67.63
CA GLY A 2 -8.03 -24.59 -66.46
C GLY A 2 -6.70 -24.33 -65.72
N GLY A 3 -6.54 -23.15 -65.11
CA GLY A 3 -5.27 -22.69 -64.55
C GLY A 3 -4.87 -23.38 -63.25
N LEU A 4 -3.60 -23.21 -62.86
CA LEU A 4 -3.16 -23.42 -61.48
C LEU A 4 -2.51 -22.11 -61.00
N LEU A 5 -3.37 -21.23 -60.52
CA LEU A 5 -3.03 -20.02 -59.80
C LEU A 5 -2.47 -20.47 -58.43
N LEU A 6 -1.18 -20.22 -58.17
CA LEU A 6 -0.59 -20.41 -56.83
C LEU A 6 -1.25 -19.41 -55.87
N LEU A 7 -2.31 -19.84 -55.20
CA LEU A 7 -2.88 -19.16 -54.05
C LEU A 7 -1.92 -19.35 -52.88
N LEU A 8 -1.14 -18.32 -52.56
CA LEU A 8 -0.52 -18.16 -51.25
C LEU A 8 -1.66 -18.07 -50.21
N MET A 9 -2.04 -19.23 -49.65
CA MET A 9 -2.82 -19.29 -48.44
C MET A 9 -1.96 -18.67 -47.33
N PHE A 10 -2.13 -17.38 -47.07
CA PHE A 10 -1.74 -16.81 -45.78
C PHE A 10 -2.52 -17.61 -44.74
N LEU A 11 -1.82 -18.48 -44.01
CA LEU A 11 -2.30 -19.04 -42.76
C LEU A 11 -2.60 -17.84 -41.85
N HIS A 12 -3.85 -17.37 -41.87
CA HIS A 12 -4.36 -16.57 -40.79
C HIS A 12 -4.41 -17.51 -39.60
N THR A 13 -3.35 -17.44 -38.79
CA THR A 13 -3.37 -17.95 -37.43
C THR A 13 -4.65 -17.41 -36.79
N PRO A 14 -5.53 -18.26 -36.22
CA PRO A 14 -6.57 -17.74 -35.36
C PRO A 14 -5.87 -16.93 -34.27
N GLN A 15 -6.15 -15.63 -34.22
CA GLN A 15 -5.77 -14.82 -33.07
C GLN A 15 -6.37 -15.53 -31.86
N ASP A 16 -5.48 -15.98 -30.98
CA ASP A 16 -5.84 -16.37 -29.63
C ASP A 16 -6.42 -15.12 -28.96
N VAL A 17 -7.75 -14.96 -29.06
CA VAL A 17 -8.48 -14.00 -28.27
C VAL A 17 -8.47 -14.56 -26.85
N SER A 18 -7.36 -14.32 -26.16
CA SER A 18 -7.34 -14.33 -24.69
C SER A 18 -8.57 -13.53 -24.25
N PRO A 19 -9.38 -14.04 -23.30
CA PRO A 19 -10.49 -13.26 -22.75
C PRO A 19 -9.92 -11.92 -22.34
N GLN A 20 -10.36 -10.84 -22.99
CA GLN A 20 -9.91 -9.51 -22.66
C GLN A 20 -10.37 -9.24 -21.23
N GLU A 21 -9.47 -9.48 -20.25
CA GLU A 21 -9.73 -9.21 -18.85
C GLU A 21 -10.11 -7.73 -18.78
N SER A 22 -11.37 -7.45 -18.44
CA SER A 22 -11.88 -6.09 -18.38
C SER A 22 -10.94 -5.24 -17.54
N ASP A 23 -10.61 -4.03 -18.01
CA ASP A 23 -9.83 -3.10 -17.21
C ASP A 23 -10.53 -2.93 -15.84
N PRO A 24 -9.84 -3.21 -14.72
CA PRO A 24 -10.46 -3.14 -13.40
C PRO A 24 -10.85 -1.74 -12.95
N CYS A 25 -10.45 -0.69 -13.69
CA CYS A 25 -10.97 0.65 -13.53
C CYS A 25 -12.43 0.79 -14.02
N HIS A 26 -12.91 -0.12 -14.86
CA HIS A 26 -14.29 -0.09 -15.36
C HIS A 26 -15.18 -1.15 -14.71
N THR A 27 -14.59 -2.21 -14.17
CA THR A 27 -15.32 -3.33 -13.57
C THR A 27 -14.74 -3.67 -12.20
N TYR A 28 -15.42 -3.27 -11.13
CA TYR A 28 -15.05 -3.54 -9.75
C TYR A 28 -16.29 -3.71 -8.86
N THR A 29 -16.10 -4.33 -7.69
CA THR A 29 -17.09 -4.42 -6.62
C THR A 29 -16.83 -3.33 -5.59
N GLU A 30 -17.89 -2.68 -5.08
CA GLU A 30 -17.75 -1.66 -4.05
C GLU A 30 -17.60 -2.29 -2.65
N LEU A 31 -16.64 -1.79 -1.87
CA LEU A 31 -16.51 -2.06 -0.44
C LEU A 31 -16.79 -0.78 0.34
N ASN A 32 -18.04 -0.61 0.78
CA ASN A 32 -18.51 0.59 1.49
C ASN A 32 -18.87 0.32 2.96
N ASP A 33 -18.34 -0.78 3.51
CA ASP A 33 -18.47 -1.12 4.92
C ASP A 33 -17.82 -0.04 5.81
N THR A 34 -18.63 0.75 6.51
CA THR A 34 -18.13 1.82 7.39
C THR A 34 -17.26 1.29 8.53
N TRP A 35 -17.45 0.02 8.91
CA TRP A 35 -16.65 -0.60 9.97
C TRP A 35 -15.18 -0.77 9.59
N ARG A 36 -14.83 -0.69 8.29
CA ARG A 36 -13.45 -0.80 7.78
C ARG A 36 -12.60 0.44 8.05
N ALA A 37 -13.18 1.55 8.47
CA ALA A 37 -12.44 2.79 8.73
C ALA A 37 -11.29 2.58 9.75
N ASN A 38 -10.11 3.07 9.42
CA ASN A 38 -8.93 3.06 10.30
C ASN A 38 -9.13 3.85 11.61
N THR A 39 -10.11 4.75 11.65
CA THR A 39 -10.53 5.47 12.85
C THR A 39 -11.53 4.68 13.70
N ASN A 40 -12.20 3.67 13.13
CA ASN A 40 -13.23 2.90 13.81
C ASN A 40 -12.65 2.11 15.01
N LEU A 41 -13.31 2.28 16.14
CA LEU A 41 -13.02 1.65 17.43
C LEU A 41 -14.17 0.77 17.91
N ASP A 42 -15.16 0.47 17.07
CA ASP A 42 -16.22 -0.43 17.47
C ASP A 42 -15.71 -1.88 17.52
N TRP A 43 -15.81 -2.44 18.72
CA TRP A 43 -15.38 -3.79 19.11
C TRP A 43 -16.54 -4.75 19.37
N SER A 44 -17.78 -4.29 19.19
CA SER A 44 -18.99 -5.09 19.45
C SER A 44 -19.09 -6.31 18.53
N VAL A 45 -18.64 -6.17 17.28
CA VAL A 45 -18.57 -7.24 16.28
C VAL A 45 -17.17 -7.28 15.70
N VAL A 46 -16.42 -8.34 16.00
CA VAL A 46 -15.09 -8.54 15.43
C VAL A 46 -15.23 -9.10 14.01
N ARG A 47 -14.61 -8.42 13.05
CA ARG A 47 -14.69 -8.68 11.61
C ARG A 47 -13.52 -9.51 11.13
N CYS A 48 -13.80 -10.29 10.10
CA CYS A 48 -12.92 -11.33 9.60
C CYS A 48 -13.06 -11.40 8.08
N ASP A 49 -12.05 -10.92 7.36
CA ASP A 49 -12.06 -10.91 5.90
C ASP A 49 -11.67 -12.27 5.30
N ARG A 50 -11.23 -13.25 6.11
CA ARG A 50 -10.98 -14.62 5.65
C ARG A 50 -12.24 -15.30 5.11
N ASP A 51 -13.39 -14.98 5.68
CA ASP A 51 -14.65 -15.65 5.36
C ASP A 51 -15.39 -14.93 4.20
N VAL A 52 -14.80 -13.87 3.65
CA VAL A 52 -15.30 -13.16 2.46
C VAL A 52 -14.84 -13.90 1.21
N GLN A 53 -15.74 -14.09 0.26
CA GLN A 53 -15.42 -14.65 -1.05
C GLN A 53 -14.80 -13.57 -1.94
N TRP A 54 -13.49 -13.35 -1.80
CA TRP A 54 -12.76 -12.39 -2.60
C TRP A 54 -12.69 -12.83 -4.07
N GLN A 55 -13.39 -12.11 -4.94
CA GLN A 55 -13.43 -12.37 -6.38
C GLN A 55 -13.38 -11.05 -7.16
N GLY A 56 -12.40 -10.95 -8.05
CA GLY A 56 -12.20 -9.78 -8.90
C GLY A 56 -11.58 -8.60 -8.17
N TRP A 57 -11.92 -7.41 -8.63
CA TRP A 57 -11.34 -6.15 -8.18
C TRP A 57 -12.33 -5.37 -7.32
N TYR A 58 -11.81 -4.66 -6.33
CA TYR A 58 -12.59 -3.92 -5.37
C TYR A 58 -12.18 -2.46 -5.30
N ARG A 59 -13.15 -1.57 -5.15
CA ARG A 59 -12.93 -0.16 -4.85
C ARG A 59 -13.47 0.14 -3.46
N MET A 60 -12.66 0.79 -2.64
CA MET A 60 -13.02 1.09 -1.25
C MET A 60 -13.74 2.44 -1.15
N PHE A 61 -14.76 2.46 -0.28
CA PHE A 61 -15.57 3.63 0.01
C PHE A 61 -15.75 3.78 1.52
N TYR A 62 -15.93 5.03 1.94
CA TYR A 62 -16.42 5.37 3.27
C TYR A 62 -17.51 6.42 3.13
N GLN A 63 -18.71 6.08 3.58
CA GLN A 63 -19.89 6.95 3.45
C GLN A 63 -20.11 7.45 2.01
N GLY A 64 -19.91 6.57 1.03
CA GLY A 64 -20.05 6.88 -0.40
C GLY A 64 -18.90 7.70 -1.01
N THR A 65 -17.88 8.08 -0.22
CA THR A 65 -16.67 8.74 -0.72
C THR A 65 -15.59 7.70 -1.03
N SER A 66 -14.95 7.81 -2.20
CA SER A 66 -13.83 6.95 -2.57
C SER A 66 -12.66 7.15 -1.61
N VAL A 67 -12.14 6.05 -1.08
CA VAL A 67 -10.99 6.03 -0.16
C VAL A 67 -10.04 4.92 -0.56
N GLY A 68 -8.82 4.95 -0.02
CA GLY A 68 -7.82 3.90 -0.23
C GLY A 68 -7.60 3.04 1.01
N MET A 69 -6.79 2.01 0.89
CA MET A 69 -6.18 1.36 2.05
C MET A 69 -5.19 2.33 2.71
N PRO A 70 -4.99 2.29 4.03
CA PRO A 70 -3.92 3.07 4.67
C PRO A 70 -2.54 2.65 4.16
N GLU A 71 -1.69 3.62 3.83
CA GLU A 71 -0.27 3.41 3.48
C GLU A 71 0.65 3.45 4.72
N SER A 72 0.06 3.67 5.89
CA SER A 72 0.75 3.81 7.15
C SER A 72 0.15 2.89 8.21
N CYS A 73 0.93 2.65 9.26
CA CYS A 73 0.57 1.75 10.34
C CYS A 73 -0.79 2.11 10.95
N VAL A 74 -1.73 1.17 10.85
CA VAL A 74 -2.98 1.24 11.59
C VAL A 74 -2.78 0.57 12.94
N PRO A 75 -3.02 1.23 14.09
CA PRO A 75 -2.88 0.61 15.41
C PRO A 75 -3.70 -0.67 15.53
N THR A 76 -3.25 -1.62 16.35
CA THR A 76 -4.07 -2.80 16.68
C THR A 76 -5.44 -2.37 17.14
N LYS A 77 -6.43 -3.23 16.91
CA LYS A 77 -7.79 -2.98 17.34
C LYS A 77 -8.49 -1.78 16.68
N ARG A 78 -8.33 -1.65 15.36
CA ARG A 78 -9.07 -0.72 14.50
C ARG A 78 -9.85 -1.47 13.43
N CYS A 79 -10.66 -0.78 12.63
CA CYS A 79 -11.38 -1.39 11.49
C CYS A 79 -12.24 -2.60 11.93
N SER A 80 -12.74 -2.55 13.18
CA SER A 80 -13.45 -3.65 13.85
C SER A 80 -12.73 -5.01 13.80
N THR A 81 -11.40 -5.06 13.82
CA THR A 81 -10.65 -6.33 13.75
C THR A 81 -9.37 -6.32 14.61
N ASN A 82 -8.93 -7.50 15.09
CA ASN A 82 -7.78 -7.61 16.00
C ASN A 82 -6.50 -7.12 15.35
N ALA A 83 -6.27 -7.56 14.10
CA ALA A 83 -5.12 -7.21 13.31
C ALA A 83 -5.51 -6.47 12.02
N PRO A 84 -5.61 -5.14 12.09
CA PRO A 84 -5.85 -4.27 10.94
C PRO A 84 -4.85 -4.52 9.82
N LEU A 85 -5.35 -4.70 8.60
CA LEU A 85 -4.54 -4.85 7.39
C LEU A 85 -4.41 -3.51 6.66
N TRP A 86 -3.17 -3.15 6.32
CA TRP A 86 -2.80 -1.91 5.65
C TRP A 86 -1.70 -2.17 4.61
N LEU A 87 -1.54 -1.23 3.67
CA LEU A 87 -0.64 -1.38 2.53
C LEU A 87 0.81 -1.07 2.96
N ASN A 88 1.72 -2.01 2.76
CA ASN A 88 3.14 -1.80 3.05
C ASN A 88 3.84 -1.12 1.86
N GLY A 89 3.63 0.19 1.75
CA GLY A 89 4.16 1.00 0.66
C GLY A 89 3.10 1.95 0.11
N LEU A 90 3.52 2.79 -0.83
CA LEU A 90 2.63 3.76 -1.47
C LEU A 90 1.72 3.09 -2.49
N HIS A 91 0.54 3.63 -2.71
CA HIS A 91 -0.27 3.30 -3.88
C HIS A 91 0.53 3.58 -5.16
N PRO A 92 0.32 2.80 -6.23
CA PRO A 92 0.93 3.08 -7.52
C PRO A 92 0.46 4.41 -8.08
N ARG A 93 1.26 5.00 -8.96
CA ARG A 93 0.81 6.01 -9.91
C ARG A 93 0.07 5.35 -11.06
N GLN A 94 -0.72 6.14 -11.78
CA GLN A 94 -1.55 5.64 -12.88
C GLN A 94 -0.70 4.98 -13.99
N GLU A 95 0.48 5.53 -14.28
CA GLU A 95 1.42 5.03 -15.28
C GLU A 95 2.09 3.69 -14.91
N GLU A 96 2.09 3.31 -13.63
CA GLU A 96 2.67 2.04 -13.19
C GLU A 96 1.76 0.83 -13.48
N GLY A 97 0.50 1.06 -13.84
CA GLY A 97 -0.46 0.01 -14.16
C GLY A 97 -0.79 -0.87 -12.95
N ILE A 98 -0.89 -2.18 -13.17
CA ILE A 98 -1.14 -3.15 -12.11
C ILE A 98 0.19 -3.50 -11.45
N VAL A 99 0.32 -3.19 -10.15
CA VAL A 99 1.49 -3.54 -9.34
C VAL A 99 1.11 -4.47 -8.20
N THR A 100 2.08 -5.27 -7.74
CA THR A 100 1.93 -6.07 -6.52
C THR A 100 2.43 -5.26 -5.32
N ARG A 101 1.63 -5.20 -4.25
CA ARG A 101 2.01 -4.56 -2.98
C ARG A 101 1.90 -5.53 -1.83
N GLU A 102 2.89 -5.46 -0.94
CA GLU A 102 2.86 -6.17 0.33
C GLU A 102 1.77 -5.58 1.24
N VAL A 103 1.18 -6.44 2.07
CA VAL A 103 0.18 -6.06 3.07
C VAL A 103 0.75 -6.41 4.44
N CYS A 104 0.60 -5.49 5.38
CA CYS A 104 1.01 -5.67 6.77
C CYS A 104 -0.21 -5.77 7.68
N GLY A 105 -0.15 -6.67 8.66
CA GLY A 105 -1.13 -6.75 9.75
C GLY A 105 -0.52 -6.32 11.07
N SER A 106 -1.13 -5.31 11.69
CA SER A 106 -0.68 -4.80 12.99
C SER A 106 -1.10 -5.72 14.13
N TYR A 107 -0.15 -6.23 14.91
CA TYR A 107 -0.44 -7.08 16.07
C TYR A 107 0.64 -6.96 17.14
N GLY A 108 0.26 -7.10 18.41
CA GLY A 108 1.22 -7.08 19.53
C GLY A 108 2.10 -5.83 19.63
N GLY A 109 1.60 -4.67 19.18
CA GLY A 109 2.35 -3.41 19.15
C GLY A 109 3.35 -3.28 17.98
N ASN A 110 3.46 -4.28 17.11
CA ASN A 110 4.23 -4.19 15.87
C ASN A 110 3.29 -3.97 14.68
N CYS A 111 3.55 -2.92 13.90
CA CYS A 111 2.76 -2.52 12.74
C CYS A 111 2.75 -3.56 11.61
N CYS A 112 3.77 -4.41 11.51
CA CYS A 112 3.85 -5.45 10.49
C CYS A 112 4.28 -6.78 11.11
N TYR A 113 3.54 -7.21 12.14
CA TYR A 113 3.75 -8.51 12.76
C TYR A 113 3.24 -9.63 11.85
N LEU A 114 2.04 -9.47 11.32
CA LEU A 114 1.44 -10.41 10.38
C LEU A 114 1.75 -9.99 8.95
N LYS A 115 2.04 -10.99 8.10
CA LYS A 115 2.37 -10.81 6.69
C LYS A 115 1.43 -11.66 5.83
N PRO A 116 0.17 -11.23 5.63
CA PRO A 116 -0.75 -11.89 4.71
C PRO A 116 -0.23 -11.85 3.26
N PRO A 117 -0.88 -12.56 2.30
CA PRO A 117 -0.48 -12.50 0.91
C PRO A 117 -0.48 -11.06 0.38
N SER A 118 0.45 -10.80 -0.54
CA SER A 118 0.46 -9.54 -1.29
C SER A 118 -0.76 -9.45 -2.21
N ILE A 119 -1.19 -8.23 -2.50
CA ILE A 119 -2.35 -7.95 -3.35
C ILE A 119 -1.92 -7.22 -4.63
N GLN A 120 -2.74 -7.31 -5.68
CA GLN A 120 -2.58 -6.45 -6.85
C GLN A 120 -3.31 -5.13 -6.64
N VAL A 121 -2.71 -4.04 -7.08
CA VAL A 121 -3.20 -2.67 -6.89
C VAL A 121 -3.04 -1.92 -8.20
N LYS A 122 -4.05 -1.14 -8.59
CA LYS A 122 -4.00 -0.27 -9.76
C LYS A 122 -4.60 1.09 -9.44
N ALA A 123 -3.89 2.16 -9.78
CA ALA A 123 -4.45 3.51 -9.78
C ALA A 123 -5.18 3.78 -11.10
N CYS A 124 -6.37 4.35 -11.01
CA CYS A 124 -7.28 4.54 -12.12
C CYS A 124 -7.46 6.02 -12.49
N PRO A 125 -7.80 6.32 -13.76
CA PRO A 125 -8.24 7.66 -14.14
C PRO A 125 -9.40 8.10 -13.24
N GLY A 126 -9.38 9.34 -12.76
CA GLY A 126 -10.38 9.85 -11.80
C GLY A 126 -9.98 9.76 -10.33
N ASN A 127 -8.69 9.55 -10.05
CA ASN A 127 -8.08 9.62 -8.72
C ASN A 127 -8.70 8.65 -7.71
N TYR A 128 -8.79 7.37 -8.10
CA TYR A 128 -9.13 6.29 -7.19
C TYR A 128 -8.29 5.05 -7.47
N THR A 129 -8.29 4.13 -6.53
CA THR A 129 -7.49 2.91 -6.58
C THR A 129 -8.41 1.70 -6.49
N VAL A 130 -8.07 0.66 -7.25
CA VAL A 130 -8.72 -0.65 -7.18
C VAL A 130 -7.73 -1.70 -6.69
N TYR A 131 -8.26 -2.67 -5.94
CA TYR A 131 -7.48 -3.69 -5.25
C TYR A 131 -8.01 -5.07 -5.60
N LYS A 132 -7.12 -5.97 -6.04
CA LYS A 132 -7.43 -7.41 -6.13
C LYS A 132 -7.11 -8.03 -4.78
N LEU A 133 -8.06 -7.88 -3.86
CA LEU A 133 -7.97 -8.40 -2.48
C LEU A 133 -8.06 -9.92 -2.50
N VAL A 134 -7.46 -10.55 -1.48
CA VAL A 134 -7.41 -12.00 -1.32
C VAL A 134 -7.67 -12.36 0.13
N ASP A 135 -7.95 -13.62 0.40
CA ASP A 135 -8.17 -14.09 1.77
C ASP A 135 -6.87 -13.95 2.61
N PRO A 136 -6.96 -13.35 3.81
CA PRO A 136 -5.82 -13.29 4.73
C PRO A 136 -5.56 -14.64 5.42
N LEU A 137 -4.37 -14.81 6.00
CA LEU A 137 -3.86 -16.06 6.62
C LEU A 137 -4.58 -16.49 7.92
N GLY A 138 -5.77 -15.95 8.22
CA GLY A 138 -6.48 -16.24 9.46
C GLY A 138 -7.68 -15.34 9.70
N CYS A 139 -8.39 -15.62 10.80
CA CYS A 139 -9.51 -14.79 11.23
C CYS A 139 -9.07 -13.69 12.20
N ASN A 140 -9.90 -12.66 12.35
CA ASN A 140 -9.58 -11.40 13.04
C ASN A 140 -8.51 -10.55 12.33
N LEU A 141 -8.44 -10.69 11.01
CA LEU A 141 -7.76 -9.75 10.11
C LEU A 141 -8.80 -9.16 9.17
N ALA A 142 -8.69 -7.86 8.90
CA ALA A 142 -9.55 -7.18 7.92
C ALA A 142 -8.82 -6.00 7.26
N TYR A 143 -9.07 -5.80 5.98
CA TYR A 143 -8.61 -4.67 5.18
C TYR A 143 -9.27 -3.38 5.65
N CYS A 144 -8.42 -2.43 6.06
CA CYS A 144 -8.84 -1.12 6.50
C CYS A 144 -9.03 -0.15 5.33
N THR A 145 -9.84 0.87 5.56
CA THR A 145 -9.93 2.07 4.74
C THR A 145 -9.30 3.27 5.46
N ASP A 146 -8.57 4.08 4.72
CA ASP A 146 -7.99 5.32 5.21
C ASP A 146 -9.03 6.43 5.12
N VAL A 147 -9.59 6.81 6.27
CA VAL A 147 -10.57 7.89 6.33
C VAL A 147 -9.91 9.09 6.98
N PRO A 148 -10.07 10.30 6.40
CA PRO A 148 -9.66 11.51 7.08
C PRO A 148 -10.33 11.52 8.45
N THR A 149 -9.54 11.66 9.50
CA THR A 149 -10.11 11.93 10.81
C THR A 149 -10.84 13.27 10.66
N ALA A 150 -12.17 13.28 10.73
CA ALA A 150 -12.91 14.52 10.87
C ALA A 150 -12.25 15.25 12.03
N THR A 151 -11.55 16.33 11.73
CA THR A 151 -10.91 17.19 12.70
C THR A 151 -12.03 17.56 13.66
N ILE A 152 -12.05 16.95 14.85
CA ILE A 152 -12.58 17.66 15.99
C ILE A 152 -11.77 18.96 15.96
N PRO A 153 -12.37 20.14 15.70
CA PRO A 153 -11.62 21.37 15.88
C PRO A 153 -11.16 21.29 17.33
N ALA A 154 -9.85 21.15 17.53
CA ALA A 154 -9.25 21.31 18.83
C ALA A 154 -9.82 22.64 19.34
N ALA A 155 -10.68 22.57 20.36
CA ALA A 155 -11.21 23.76 20.99
C ALA A 155 -10.01 24.68 21.19
N VAL A 156 -10.09 25.87 20.59
CA VAL A 156 -9.09 26.92 20.70
C VAL A 156 -9.06 27.33 22.15
N THR A 157 -8.37 26.53 22.95
CA THR A 157 -7.87 26.91 24.25
C THR A 157 -6.49 27.40 23.91
N THR A 158 -6.41 28.68 23.55
CA THR A 158 -5.16 29.41 23.40
C THR A 158 -4.28 29.08 24.61
N PRO A 159 -3.19 28.31 24.46
CA PRO A 159 -2.21 28.25 25.52
C PRO A 159 -1.53 29.62 25.52
N ALA A 160 -1.49 30.26 26.69
CA ALA A 160 -0.68 31.44 26.93
C ALA A 160 0.72 31.25 26.31
N PRO A 161 1.34 32.32 25.76
CA PRO A 161 2.60 32.23 25.03
C PRO A 161 3.67 31.61 25.93
N THR A 162 3.84 30.31 25.77
CA THR A 162 4.89 29.54 26.41
C THR A 162 6.02 29.52 25.40
N THR A 163 7.15 30.08 25.83
CA THR A 163 8.42 30.10 25.12
C THR A 163 8.67 28.77 24.40
N PRO A 164 9.06 28.78 23.11
CA PRO A 164 9.26 27.56 22.36
C PRO A 164 10.36 26.73 23.02
N LYS A 165 9.94 25.63 23.64
CA LYS A 165 10.85 24.59 24.13
C LYS A 165 11.50 23.94 22.90
N PRO A 166 12.83 23.79 22.85
CA PRO A 166 13.51 23.21 21.69
C PRO A 166 12.94 21.82 21.40
N ARG A 167 12.47 21.62 20.17
CA ARG A 167 12.00 20.34 19.66
C ARG A 167 13.15 19.35 19.78
N THR A 168 13.04 18.42 20.71
CA THR A 168 14.01 17.34 20.86
C THR A 168 13.87 16.45 19.63
N GLN A 169 14.89 16.43 18.77
CA GLN A 169 14.96 15.59 17.58
C GLN A 169 14.75 14.12 17.98
N PHE A 170 13.61 13.55 17.62
CA PHE A 170 13.46 12.10 17.60
C PHE A 170 14.39 11.56 16.51
N GLN A 171 15.54 10.98 16.91
CA GLN A 171 16.45 10.29 15.99
C GLN A 171 15.79 8.98 15.53
N GLN A 172 15.04 9.02 14.43
CA GLN A 172 14.50 7.82 13.81
C GLN A 172 15.65 7.06 13.13
N ARG A 173 16.07 5.92 13.70
CA ARG A 173 17.11 5.05 13.14
C ARG A 173 16.48 4.00 12.23
N LEU A 174 16.59 4.19 10.91
CA LEU A 174 16.29 3.15 9.92
C LEU A 174 17.51 2.23 9.76
N ARG A 175 17.32 0.91 9.87
CA ARG A 175 18.39 -0.09 9.64
C ARG A 175 18.05 -0.94 8.42
N LEU A 176 18.85 -0.80 7.36
CA LEU A 176 18.78 -1.66 6.19
C LEU A 176 19.89 -2.71 6.28
N LYS A 177 19.56 -3.99 6.17
CA LYS A 177 20.56 -5.06 6.09
C LYS A 177 20.83 -5.38 4.63
N MET A 178 22.08 -5.24 4.20
CA MET A 178 22.53 -5.64 2.87
C MET A 178 23.60 -6.72 3.04
N ALA A 179 23.48 -7.82 2.28
CA ALA A 179 24.51 -8.86 2.24
C ALA A 179 25.56 -8.47 1.20
N LEU A 180 26.81 -8.32 1.63
CA LEU A 180 27.94 -8.05 0.74
C LEU A 180 28.62 -9.36 0.40
N GLN A 181 28.92 -9.57 -0.88
CA GLN A 181 29.61 -10.76 -1.38
C GLN A 181 31.14 -10.70 -1.14
N ARG A 182 31.66 -9.54 -0.76
CA ARG A 182 33.08 -9.30 -0.39
C ARG A 182 33.17 -8.15 0.61
N GLU A 183 34.28 -8.06 1.33
CA GLU A 183 34.59 -6.90 2.16
C GLU A 183 34.83 -5.65 1.30
N LEU A 184 34.30 -4.51 1.74
CA LEU A 184 34.48 -3.21 1.09
C LEU A 184 35.62 -2.44 1.76
N SER A 185 36.43 -1.73 0.98
CA SER A 185 37.42 -0.80 1.50
C SER A 185 36.78 0.42 2.17
N HIS A 186 37.53 1.11 3.03
CA HIS A 186 37.05 2.32 3.72
C HIS A 186 36.58 3.42 2.74
N THR A 187 37.25 3.54 1.59
CA THR A 187 36.89 4.50 0.53
C THR A 187 35.60 4.11 -0.17
N GLU A 188 35.42 2.83 -0.50
CA GLU A 188 34.17 2.32 -1.10
C GLU A 188 33.00 2.48 -0.12
N MET A 189 33.24 2.26 1.17
CA MET A 189 32.23 2.48 2.20
C MET A 189 31.79 3.95 2.29
N ALA A 190 32.76 4.87 2.31
CA ALA A 190 32.48 6.30 2.34
C ALA A 190 31.70 6.75 1.10
N GLN A 191 32.08 6.30 -0.09
CA GLN A 191 31.36 6.61 -1.33
C GLN A 191 29.93 6.08 -1.31
N PHE A 192 29.72 4.85 -0.85
CA PHE A 192 28.39 4.25 -0.77
C PHE A 192 27.47 4.98 0.22
N THR A 193 27.98 5.32 1.42
CA THR A 193 27.21 6.11 2.40
C THR A 193 26.83 7.50 1.86
N SER A 194 27.72 8.14 1.10
CA SER A 194 27.47 9.44 0.46
C SER A 194 26.36 9.33 -0.60
N GLN A 195 26.42 8.32 -1.48
CA GLN A 195 25.39 8.10 -2.50
C GLN A 195 24.02 7.82 -1.89
N ILE A 196 23.96 7.02 -0.82
CA ILE A 196 22.70 6.77 -0.10
C ILE A 196 22.15 8.06 0.49
N ARG A 197 23.01 8.88 1.11
CA ARG A 197 22.60 10.16 1.71
C ARG A 197 21.97 11.08 0.67
N GLU A 198 22.62 11.28 -0.46
CA GLU A 198 22.10 12.12 -1.55
C GLU A 198 20.74 11.62 -2.06
N LYS A 199 20.61 10.31 -2.25
CA LYS A 199 19.36 9.72 -2.72
C LYS A 199 18.23 9.87 -1.69
N LEU A 200 18.53 9.77 -0.40
CA LEU A 200 17.54 10.02 0.67
C LEU A 200 17.10 11.49 0.69
N ILE A 201 18.02 12.42 0.50
CA ILE A 201 17.69 13.85 0.39
C ILE A 201 16.77 14.10 -0.82
N GLN A 202 17.05 13.48 -1.98
CA GLN A 202 16.18 13.53 -3.16
C GLN A 202 14.79 12.92 -2.92
N MET A 203 14.69 11.94 -2.02
CA MET A 203 13.43 11.32 -1.59
C MET A 203 12.67 12.14 -0.52
N GLY A 204 13.14 13.34 -0.17
CA GLY A 204 12.48 14.25 0.76
C GLY A 204 12.87 14.07 2.23
N TYR A 205 13.92 13.29 2.53
CA TYR A 205 14.46 13.20 3.88
C TYR A 205 15.26 14.48 4.25
N PRO A 206 15.33 14.84 5.55
CA PRO A 206 16.10 16.00 6.01
C PRO A 206 17.58 15.95 5.61
N SER A 207 18.16 17.10 5.27
CA SER A 207 19.57 17.22 4.83
C SER A 207 20.61 16.89 5.92
N ASP A 208 20.20 16.91 7.19
CA ASP A 208 21.01 16.55 8.35
C ASP A 208 21.01 15.03 8.66
N ILE A 209 20.42 14.20 7.78
CA ILE A 209 20.44 12.75 7.92
C ILE A 209 21.87 12.19 7.89
N THR A 210 22.17 11.27 8.82
CA THR A 210 23.47 10.59 8.95
C THR A 210 23.33 9.13 8.53
N VAL A 211 24.07 8.71 7.51
CA VAL A 211 24.14 7.32 7.04
C VAL A 211 25.43 6.68 7.56
N LYS A 212 25.32 5.54 8.24
CA LYS A 212 26.48 4.74 8.69
C LYS A 212 26.28 3.29 8.29
N MET A 213 27.31 2.69 7.70
CA MET A 213 27.39 1.23 7.62
C MET A 213 27.94 0.71 8.95
N VAL A 214 27.24 -0.27 9.53
CA VAL A 214 27.55 -0.91 10.81
C VAL A 214 27.77 -2.39 10.57
#